data_AF-A0A2G2MVX0-F1
#
_entry.id   AF-A0A2G2MVX0-F1
#
_cell.length_a   1.000
_cell.length_b   1.000
_cell.length_c   1.000
_cell.angle_alpha   90.00
_cell.angle_beta   90.00
_cell.angle_gamma   90.00
#
_symmetry.space_group_name_H-M   'P 1'
#
loop_
_entity.id
_entity.type
_entity.pdbx_description
1 polymer ?
#
loop_
_entity_poly.entity_id
_entity_poly.type
_entity_poly.pdbx_seq_one_letter_code
_entity_poly.pdbx_strand_id
1 'polypeptide(L)'
;MTSGKINYYFRCDIYATVIDCKFWLLVSAGFGLWSARVKKDWNHMRQYLGTAFLVGALSIGACANQKNYNEAEMKTDILQMLDAQDAAWNTGDIDGFMGYYLASDDLRFASGGKIKRGWQATLDNYKTRYPDKVTMGELDFQNLEIKVLSADYAQVFGRWQLTRQHDKPGGLFTLLLNKQDGKWVIISDHTSSDDSTDPVITDPVSIDENFPPTTVELDFDSGGSALNGHFYLADGAGPHPTVIMLHGFPGYEKNLDIAQAARRAGFNVLFFHYRGAWGSEGNFSLANVIEDALAASAFVRSPDSVAKYRIDPKRISFVGHSMGGFAALAAAAKDKQIGCVVGMSSVDYGIRGSIFEDDADGWEQAAKARAGFSAYVDAEHLLGRGPLKGISGKRMMDEIAANMDAFSVHKQAGEFAGRNVFLLAAKGDTVLPPDIYHAALVGAFEQADGVNLTHELMEGDHSYSWTRTALTGEVVKWLGANCR
;
A
#
# COMPACT_ATOMS: atom_id res chain seq x y z
N MET A 1 5.01 -43.61 17.91
CA MET A 1 5.74 -42.40 18.32
C MET A 1 5.15 -41.24 17.54
N THR A 2 3.95 -40.81 17.92
CA THR A 2 3.65 -39.54 18.62
C THR A 2 3.96 -38.31 17.76
N SER A 3 2.89 -37.84 17.12
CA SER A 3 2.74 -36.54 16.47
C SER A 3 2.81 -35.41 17.51
N GLY A 4 3.74 -34.48 17.33
CA GLY A 4 3.84 -33.26 18.14
C GLY A 4 2.82 -32.24 17.70
N LYS A 5 1.69 -32.16 18.40
CA LYS A 5 0.78 -31.00 18.33
C LYS A 5 1.38 -29.88 19.18
N ILE A 6 1.66 -28.74 18.56
CA ILE A 6 2.01 -27.49 19.24
C ILE A 6 0.71 -26.88 19.77
N ASN A 7 0.55 -26.83 21.10
CA ASN A 7 -0.55 -26.12 21.75
C ASN A 7 -0.20 -24.64 21.89
N TYR A 8 -0.97 -23.76 21.26
CA TYR A 8 -1.00 -22.35 21.59
C TYR A 8 -1.81 -22.15 22.87
N TYR A 9 -1.17 -21.67 23.94
CA TYR A 9 -1.86 -21.16 25.12
C TYR A 9 -2.34 -19.72 24.83
N PHE A 10 -3.63 -19.54 24.54
CA PHE A 10 -4.29 -18.25 24.72
C PHE A 10 -4.76 -18.13 26.18
N ARG A 11 -4.18 -17.19 26.93
CA ARG A 11 -4.81 -16.68 28.16
C ARG A 11 -5.86 -15.66 27.74
N CYS A 12 -7.12 -15.98 28.00
CA CYS A 12 -8.25 -15.10 27.83
C CYS A 12 -8.80 -14.81 29.23
N ASP A 13 -8.39 -13.69 29.84
CA ASP A 13 -9.02 -13.19 31.06
C ASP A 13 -10.21 -12.31 30.65
N ILE A 14 -11.39 -12.94 30.59
CA ILE A 14 -12.67 -12.26 30.37
C ILE A 14 -13.23 -11.87 31.75
N TYR A 15 -13.24 -10.57 32.05
CA TYR A 15 -14.10 -10.03 33.11
C TYR A 15 -15.54 -9.99 32.61
N ALA A 16 -16.36 -10.91 33.11
CA ALA A 16 -17.81 -10.89 32.95
C ALA A 16 -18.41 -9.77 33.79
N THR A 17 -19.16 -8.86 33.16
CA THR A 17 -20.18 -8.07 33.87
C THR A 17 -21.50 -8.22 33.12
N VAL A 18 -22.46 -8.79 33.84
CA VAL A 18 -23.75 -9.30 33.37
C VAL A 18 -24.73 -8.15 33.12
N ILE A 19 -25.41 -8.23 31.98
CA ILE A 19 -26.60 -7.45 31.63
C ILE A 19 -27.82 -8.01 32.37
N ASP A 20 -28.63 -7.07 32.86
CA ASP A 20 -29.86 -7.19 33.63
C ASP A 20 -30.97 -8.03 32.95
N CYS A 21 -31.58 -8.99 33.67
CA CYS A 21 -33.00 -9.35 33.50
C CYS A 21 -33.48 -10.39 34.54
N LYS A 22 -34.46 -9.94 35.34
CA LYS A 22 -35.49 -10.68 36.09
C LYS A 22 -35.64 -12.17 35.73
N PHE A 23 -35.54 -13.09 36.69
CA PHE A 23 -36.40 -14.27 36.72
C PHE A 23 -36.54 -14.88 38.14
N TRP A 24 -37.79 -15.00 38.54
CA TRP A 24 -38.45 -15.71 39.64
C TRP A 24 -37.66 -16.68 40.53
N LEU A 25 -37.81 -16.51 41.85
CA LEU A 25 -37.46 -17.50 42.88
C LEU A 25 -38.75 -18.06 43.53
N LEU A 26 -39.02 -19.33 43.24
CA LEU A 26 -39.96 -20.21 43.93
C LEU A 26 -39.37 -20.62 45.29
N VAL A 27 -40.12 -20.42 46.37
CA VAL A 27 -39.95 -21.17 47.63
C VAL A 27 -41.25 -21.94 47.88
N SER A 28 -41.12 -23.26 47.97
CA SER A 28 -42.20 -24.23 48.08
C SER A 28 -42.55 -24.56 49.53
N ALA A 29 -43.86 -24.79 49.75
CA ALA A 29 -44.49 -25.68 50.74
C ALA A 29 -44.44 -25.27 52.24
N GLY A 30 -45.52 -25.34 53.02
CA GLY A 30 -46.88 -25.82 52.78
C GLY A 30 -47.76 -25.69 54.04
N PHE A 31 -49.07 -25.60 53.81
CA PHE A 31 -50.21 -25.98 54.66
C PHE A 31 -50.31 -25.51 56.14
N GLY A 32 -51.29 -24.64 56.39
CA GLY A 32 -52.51 -25.08 57.08
C GLY A 32 -52.84 -24.53 58.47
N LEU A 33 -54.04 -23.93 58.56
CA LEU A 33 -54.99 -23.90 59.70
C LEU A 33 -54.94 -22.73 60.72
N TRP A 34 -55.94 -21.84 60.54
CA TRP A 34 -56.99 -21.45 61.50
C TRP A 34 -56.69 -20.72 62.83
N SER A 35 -57.25 -19.52 62.89
CA SER A 35 -58.01 -18.89 64.00
C SER A 35 -57.30 -18.34 65.27
N ALA A 36 -57.46 -17.02 65.42
CA ALA A 36 -57.97 -16.29 66.59
C ALA A 36 -57.24 -16.30 67.96
N ARG A 37 -57.08 -15.05 68.46
CA ARG A 37 -57.18 -14.57 69.86
C ARG A 37 -55.95 -14.58 70.80
N VAL A 38 -55.63 -13.33 71.21
CA VAL A 38 -55.34 -12.84 72.59
C VAL A 38 -53.92 -13.10 73.11
N LYS A 39 -53.08 -12.05 73.20
CA LYS A 39 -52.88 -11.13 74.35
C LYS A 39 -52.22 -11.80 75.58
N LYS A 40 -50.88 -11.75 75.62
CA LYS A 40 -49.92 -11.81 76.75
C LYS A 40 -48.56 -12.10 76.10
N ASP A 41 -47.45 -11.40 76.29
CA ASP A 41 -46.95 -10.61 77.40
C ASP A 41 -46.07 -9.47 76.85
N TRP A 42 -46.43 -8.24 77.22
CA TRP A 42 -45.76 -7.01 76.78
C TRP A 42 -44.65 -6.60 77.76
N ASN A 43 -43.84 -7.55 78.24
CA ASN A 43 -42.76 -7.29 79.21
C ASN A 43 -41.44 -8.05 78.94
N HIS A 44 -41.30 -8.72 77.79
CA HIS A 44 -40.03 -9.34 77.36
C HIS A 44 -39.43 -8.76 76.07
N MET A 45 -40.05 -7.72 75.50
CA MET A 45 -39.54 -7.02 74.31
C MET A 45 -38.92 -5.64 74.61
N ARG A 46 -38.42 -5.43 75.82
CA ARG A 46 -37.77 -4.15 76.22
C ARG A 46 -36.24 -4.21 76.30
N GLN A 47 -35.61 -5.35 75.97
CA GLN A 47 -34.16 -5.51 75.97
C GLN A 47 -33.52 -5.72 74.59
N TYR A 48 -34.30 -5.78 73.49
CA TYR A 48 -33.75 -5.94 72.13
C TYR A 48 -34.09 -4.80 71.16
N LEU A 49 -34.70 -3.71 71.63
CA LEU A 49 -35.01 -2.53 70.80
C LEU A 49 -34.06 -1.34 71.03
N GLY A 50 -33.02 -1.50 71.86
CA GLY A 50 -32.00 -0.47 72.12
C GLY A 50 -30.73 -0.55 71.25
N THR A 51 -30.55 -1.65 70.49
CA THR A 51 -29.28 -1.93 69.78
C THR A 51 -29.43 -2.22 68.29
N ALA A 52 -30.66 -2.27 67.76
CA ALA A 52 -30.91 -2.51 66.34
C ALA A 52 -31.13 -1.24 65.50
N PHE A 53 -31.31 -0.06 66.12
CA PHE A 53 -31.54 1.20 65.40
C PHE A 53 -30.30 2.11 65.26
N LEU A 54 -29.15 1.71 65.80
CA LEU A 54 -27.89 2.45 65.68
C LEU A 54 -26.82 1.76 64.81
N VAL A 55 -27.08 0.54 64.32
CA VAL A 55 -26.21 -0.17 63.36
C VAL A 55 -26.82 -0.23 61.95
N GLY A 56 -28.14 -0.01 61.81
CA GLY A 56 -28.81 0.06 60.50
C GLY A 56 -28.72 1.42 59.79
N ALA A 57 -28.36 2.50 60.49
CA ALA A 57 -28.25 3.85 59.93
C ALA A 57 -26.80 4.26 59.57
N LEU A 58 -25.82 3.38 59.77
CA LEU A 58 -24.40 3.63 59.47
C LEU A 58 -23.87 2.87 58.24
N SER A 59 -24.75 2.16 57.51
CA SER A 59 -24.32 1.23 56.45
C SER A 59 -24.86 1.56 55.04
N ILE A 60 -25.49 2.72 54.83
CA ILE A 60 -26.04 3.13 53.52
C ILE A 60 -25.28 4.33 52.91
N GLY A 61 -24.24 4.83 53.59
CA GLY A 61 -23.48 6.02 53.13
C GLY A 61 -22.22 5.76 52.31
N ALA A 62 -21.79 4.52 52.09
CA ALA A 62 -20.46 4.23 51.57
C ALA A 62 -20.49 3.26 50.40
N CYS A 63 -21.07 3.68 49.27
CA CYS A 63 -20.76 3.16 47.94
C CYS A 63 -21.16 4.17 46.83
N ALA A 64 -21.16 5.47 47.13
CA ALA A 64 -20.97 6.46 46.08
C ALA A 64 -19.46 6.52 45.85
N ASN A 65 -18.97 5.86 44.80
CA ASN A 65 -17.59 5.98 44.36
C ASN A 65 -17.39 7.42 43.84
N GLN A 66 -17.22 8.36 44.76
CA GLN A 66 -17.01 9.76 44.45
C GLN A 66 -15.62 9.84 43.83
N LYS A 67 -15.57 10.07 42.52
CA LYS A 67 -14.30 10.25 41.81
C LYS A 67 -13.52 11.35 42.53
N ASN A 68 -12.33 11.04 43.04
CA ASN A 68 -11.45 12.00 43.73
C ASN A 68 -10.78 13.01 42.76
N TYR A 69 -11.37 13.22 41.58
CA TYR A 69 -10.83 14.06 40.53
C TYR A 69 -11.98 14.76 39.80
N ASN A 70 -11.74 16.01 39.38
CA ASN A 70 -12.71 16.84 38.70
C ASN A 70 -12.61 16.63 37.18
N GLU A 71 -13.49 15.81 36.62
CA GLU A 71 -13.46 15.52 35.19
C GLU A 71 -13.67 16.75 34.31
N ALA A 72 -14.49 17.71 34.73
CA ALA A 72 -14.77 18.90 33.92
C ALA A 72 -13.52 19.80 33.81
N GLU A 73 -12.81 19.96 34.92
CA GLU A 73 -11.53 20.67 34.97
C GLU A 73 -10.46 19.95 34.14
N MET A 74 -10.31 18.63 34.31
CA MET A 74 -9.34 17.85 33.54
C MET A 74 -9.61 17.89 32.04
N LYS A 75 -10.88 17.84 31.61
CA LYS A 75 -11.25 18.00 30.20
C LYS A 75 -10.87 19.39 29.69
N THR A 76 -11.05 20.42 30.51
CA THR A 76 -10.64 21.80 30.16
C THR A 76 -9.13 21.90 30.01
N ASP A 77 -8.35 21.34 30.94
CA ASP A 77 -6.88 21.29 30.87
C ASP A 77 -6.40 20.59 29.58
N ILE A 78 -7.05 19.48 29.21
CA ILE A 78 -6.70 18.70 28.02
C ILE A 78 -7.05 19.47 26.75
N LEU A 79 -8.19 20.15 26.68
CA LEU A 79 -8.53 21.00 25.53
C LEU A 79 -7.52 22.12 25.35
N GLN A 80 -7.12 22.81 26.43
CA GLN A 80 -6.09 23.85 26.37
C GLN A 80 -4.71 23.31 25.93
N MET A 81 -4.36 22.10 26.37
CA MET A 81 -3.15 21.42 25.89
C MET A 81 -3.19 21.19 24.38
N LEU A 82 -4.31 20.68 23.85
CA LEU A 82 -4.48 20.42 22.42
C LEU A 82 -4.50 21.71 21.60
N ASP A 83 -5.18 22.76 22.06
CA ASP A 83 -5.20 24.08 21.41
C ASP A 83 -3.78 24.67 21.30
N ALA A 84 -2.97 24.52 22.36
CA ALA A 84 -1.60 25.00 22.36
C ALA A 84 -0.68 24.15 21.46
N GLN A 85 -0.92 22.84 21.40
CA GLN A 85 -0.23 21.94 20.47
C GLN A 85 -0.56 22.31 19.01
N ASP A 86 -1.84 22.54 18.67
CA ASP A 86 -2.27 23.01 17.35
C ASP A 86 -1.66 24.36 16.98
N ALA A 87 -1.60 25.30 17.93
CA ALA A 87 -0.95 26.59 17.70
C ALA A 87 0.55 26.46 17.40
N ALA A 88 1.26 25.55 18.06
CA ALA A 88 2.67 25.28 17.78
C ALA A 88 2.85 24.72 16.35
N TRP A 89 2.02 23.75 15.94
CA TRP A 89 2.00 23.28 14.55
C TRP A 89 1.71 24.42 13.57
N ASN A 90 0.68 25.22 13.88
CA ASN A 90 0.20 26.29 13.02
C ASN A 90 1.16 27.46 12.88
N THR A 91 2.16 27.57 13.75
CA THR A 91 3.27 28.53 13.63
C THR A 91 4.55 27.94 13.03
N GLY A 92 4.57 26.63 12.75
CA GLY A 92 5.74 25.93 12.21
C GLY A 92 6.72 25.41 13.28
N ASP A 93 6.32 25.43 14.54
CA ASP A 93 7.13 25.01 15.68
C ASP A 93 6.92 23.53 16.01
N ILE A 94 7.67 22.66 15.31
CA ILE A 94 7.63 21.20 15.56
C ILE A 94 8.16 20.85 16.95
N ASP A 95 9.17 21.57 17.45
CA ASP A 95 9.73 21.32 18.78
C ASP A 95 8.71 21.66 19.87
N GLY A 96 7.98 22.77 19.72
CA GLY A 96 6.84 23.15 20.57
C GLY A 96 5.69 22.13 20.51
N PHE A 97 5.34 21.65 19.31
CA PHE A 97 4.33 20.60 19.12
C PHE A 97 4.71 19.29 19.87
N MET A 98 5.99 18.90 19.76
CA MET A 98 6.53 17.71 20.42
C MET A 98 6.72 17.88 21.94
N GLY A 99 6.67 19.10 22.46
CA GLY A 99 6.74 19.40 23.91
C GLY A 99 5.57 18.81 24.72
N TYR A 100 4.50 18.41 24.04
CA TYR A 100 3.31 17.79 24.63
C TYR A 100 3.35 16.24 24.60
N TYR A 101 4.41 15.66 24.06
CA TYR A 101 4.66 14.22 24.07
C TYR A 101 5.57 13.83 25.23
N LEU A 102 5.41 12.61 25.74
CA LEU A 102 6.30 12.04 26.74
C LEU A 102 7.74 12.00 26.22
N ALA A 103 8.64 12.73 26.87
CA ALA A 103 10.07 12.75 26.59
C ALA A 103 10.78 11.49 27.14
N SER A 104 10.41 10.32 26.62
CA SER A 104 10.95 9.00 27.00
C SER A 104 10.98 8.04 25.81
N ASP A 105 11.79 6.99 25.92
CA ASP A 105 11.80 5.85 24.99
C ASP A 105 10.49 5.03 25.02
N ASP A 106 9.70 5.19 26.09
CA ASP A 106 8.41 4.53 26.26
C ASP A 106 7.28 5.13 25.39
N LEU A 107 7.47 6.34 24.85
CA LEU A 107 6.50 6.94 23.94
C LEU A 107 6.23 5.98 22.77
N ARG A 108 4.94 5.73 22.50
CA ARG A 108 4.50 4.93 21.35
C ARG A 108 3.74 5.80 20.36
N PHE A 109 4.24 5.91 19.14
CA PHE A 109 3.53 6.54 18.02
C PHE A 109 3.22 5.49 16.96
N ALA A 110 1.94 5.30 16.63
CA ALA A 110 1.49 4.32 15.65
C ALA A 110 0.72 5.00 14.52
N SER A 111 1.18 4.82 13.28
CA SER A 111 0.53 5.38 12.08
C SER A 111 0.92 4.61 10.82
N GLY A 112 0.02 4.53 9.84
CA GLY A 112 0.27 3.90 8.54
C GLY A 112 0.78 2.45 8.63
N GLY A 113 0.26 1.68 9.59
CA GLY A 113 0.68 0.29 9.85
C GLY A 113 2.06 0.12 10.52
N LYS A 114 2.73 1.22 10.90
CA LYS A 114 4.05 1.20 11.55
C LYS A 114 3.98 1.72 12.98
N ILE A 115 4.88 1.24 13.83
CA ILE A 115 5.05 1.71 15.21
C ILE A 115 6.45 2.31 15.34
N LYS A 116 6.52 3.53 15.89
CA LYS A 116 7.75 4.18 16.34
C LYS A 116 7.74 4.25 17.86
N ARG A 117 8.92 4.04 18.45
CA ARG A 117 9.14 4.17 19.88
C ARG A 117 10.14 5.26 20.17
N GLY A 118 9.90 5.99 21.25
CA GLY A 118 10.75 7.05 21.74
C GLY A 118 10.46 8.43 21.18
N TRP A 119 10.69 9.43 22.03
CA TRP A 119 10.47 10.83 21.72
C TRP A 119 11.36 11.33 20.59
N GLN A 120 12.67 11.06 20.65
CA GLN A 120 13.62 11.55 19.64
C GLN A 120 13.32 10.98 18.25
N ALA A 121 13.07 9.67 18.14
CA ALA A 121 12.73 9.03 16.87
C ALA A 121 11.41 9.55 16.28
N THR A 122 10.48 9.97 17.13
CA THR A 122 9.22 10.60 16.72
C THR A 122 9.47 12.03 16.22
N LEU A 123 10.26 12.83 16.95
CA LEU A 123 10.65 14.19 16.55
C LEU A 123 11.39 14.21 15.20
N ASP A 124 12.42 13.36 15.04
CA ASP A 124 13.21 13.27 13.81
C ASP A 124 12.32 12.94 12.60
N ASN A 125 11.32 12.08 12.82
CA ASN A 125 10.33 11.74 11.80
C ASN A 125 9.42 12.93 11.44
N TYR A 126 8.96 13.71 12.42
CA TYR A 126 8.21 14.94 12.13
C TYR A 126 9.04 15.92 11.32
N LYS A 127 10.29 16.19 11.73
CA LYS A 127 11.21 17.09 11.02
C LYS A 127 11.55 16.61 9.61
N THR A 128 11.67 15.30 9.41
CA THR A 128 11.91 14.70 8.08
C THR A 128 10.68 14.82 7.17
N ARG A 129 9.48 14.57 7.72
CA ARG A 129 8.24 14.56 6.94
C ARG A 129 7.71 15.97 6.65
N TYR A 130 8.01 16.92 7.52
CA TYR A 130 7.53 18.31 7.46
C TYR A 130 8.71 19.28 7.56
N PRO A 131 9.51 19.40 6.48
CA PRO A 131 10.72 20.24 6.48
C PRO A 131 10.43 21.75 6.52
N ASP A 132 9.21 22.18 6.20
CA ASP A 132 8.83 23.59 6.12
C ASP A 132 7.34 23.83 6.43
N LYS A 133 6.96 25.10 6.58
CA LYS A 133 5.59 25.47 6.92
C LYS A 133 4.57 25.15 5.81
N VAL A 134 5.01 25.14 4.55
CA VAL A 134 4.16 24.85 3.39
C VAL A 134 3.72 23.38 3.43
N THR A 135 4.64 22.46 3.71
CA THR A 135 4.37 21.03 3.87
C THR A 135 3.59 20.71 5.15
N MET A 136 3.74 21.51 6.22
CA MET A 136 2.95 21.37 7.45
C MET A 136 1.47 21.70 7.24
N GLY A 137 1.16 22.78 6.50
CA GLY A 137 -0.21 23.31 6.42
C GLY A 137 -0.74 23.87 7.73
N GLU A 138 -2.05 24.03 7.80
CA GLU A 138 -2.80 24.41 9.00
C GLU A 138 -3.53 23.19 9.57
N LEU A 139 -3.21 22.81 10.82
CA LEU A 139 -3.83 21.74 11.57
C LEU A 139 -5.05 22.23 12.34
N ASP A 140 -6.11 21.42 12.30
CA ASP A 140 -7.34 21.59 13.04
C ASP A 140 -7.77 20.25 13.64
N PHE A 141 -7.92 20.18 14.96
CA PHE A 141 -8.54 19.04 15.63
C PHE A 141 -10.07 19.19 15.71
N GLN A 142 -10.78 18.17 15.25
CA GLN A 142 -12.24 18.16 15.16
C GLN A 142 -12.84 16.98 15.92
N ASN A 143 -14.11 17.12 16.33
CA ASN A 143 -14.90 16.05 16.95
C ASN A 143 -14.21 15.38 18.14
N LEU A 144 -13.61 16.18 19.02
CA LEU A 144 -12.87 15.69 20.19
C LEU A 144 -13.81 15.03 21.21
N GLU A 145 -13.53 13.76 21.51
CA GLU A 145 -14.14 12.98 22.57
C GLU A 145 -13.11 12.70 23.67
N ILE A 146 -13.29 13.31 24.84
CA ILE A 146 -12.37 13.14 25.99
C ILE A 146 -13.01 12.24 27.04
N LYS A 147 -12.33 11.12 27.32
CA LYS A 147 -12.70 10.16 28.37
C LYS A 147 -11.65 10.16 29.48
N VAL A 148 -12.00 10.70 30.63
CA VAL A 148 -11.16 10.61 31.84
C VAL A 148 -11.21 9.18 32.39
N LEU A 149 -10.06 8.56 32.57
CA LEU A 149 -9.91 7.17 33.00
C LEU A 149 -9.58 7.06 34.49
N SER A 150 -8.73 7.97 34.99
CA SER A 150 -8.36 8.12 36.39
C SER A 150 -7.85 9.54 36.64
N ALA A 151 -7.42 9.86 37.87
CA ALA A 151 -6.83 11.16 38.21
C ALA A 151 -5.61 11.53 37.33
N ASP A 152 -4.90 10.52 36.82
CA ASP A 152 -3.65 10.70 36.09
C ASP A 152 -3.71 10.23 34.63
N TYR A 153 -4.85 9.72 34.16
CA TYR A 153 -5.00 9.18 32.81
C TYR A 153 -6.29 9.63 32.13
N ALA A 154 -6.17 9.98 30.85
CA ALA A 154 -7.29 10.28 29.98
C ALA A 154 -7.04 9.73 28.58
N GLN A 155 -8.12 9.46 27.85
CA GLN A 155 -8.09 9.16 26.42
C GLN A 155 -8.76 10.30 25.66
N VAL A 156 -8.16 10.68 24.54
CA VAL A 156 -8.77 11.59 23.56
C VAL A 156 -8.94 10.82 22.26
N PHE A 157 -10.15 10.82 21.72
CA PHE A 157 -10.43 10.39 20.36
C PHE A 157 -10.88 11.60 19.54
N GLY A 158 -10.51 11.66 18.26
CA GLY A 158 -10.91 12.79 17.43
C GLY A 158 -10.48 12.64 15.98
N ARG A 159 -10.66 13.74 15.24
CA ARG A 159 -10.22 13.90 13.86
C ARG A 159 -9.13 14.95 13.79
N TRP A 160 -8.12 14.70 12.97
CA TRP A 160 -7.18 15.73 12.55
C TRP A 160 -7.47 16.09 11.10
N GLN A 161 -7.29 17.36 10.74
CA GLN A 161 -7.33 17.82 9.37
C GLN A 161 -6.18 18.80 9.16
N LEU A 162 -5.43 18.62 8.06
CA LEU A 162 -4.53 19.64 7.56
C LEU A 162 -5.19 20.36 6.40
N THR A 163 -5.06 21.68 6.35
CA THR A 163 -5.37 22.48 5.17
C THR A 163 -4.06 22.98 4.58
N ARG A 164 -3.75 22.57 3.35
CA ARG A 164 -2.59 23.07 2.59
C ARG A 164 -3.06 23.78 1.32
N GLN A 165 -2.11 24.30 0.56
CA GLN A 165 -2.39 24.99 -0.70
C GLN A 165 -3.11 24.10 -1.73
N HIS A 166 -2.81 22.80 -1.75
CA HIS A 166 -3.23 21.88 -2.81
C HIS A 166 -4.05 20.69 -2.32
N ASP A 167 -4.08 20.42 -1.02
CA ASP A 167 -4.78 19.27 -0.46
C ASP A 167 -5.36 19.57 0.92
N LYS A 168 -6.22 18.67 1.39
CA LYS A 168 -6.83 18.70 2.73
C LYS A 168 -6.81 17.33 3.40
N PRO A 169 -5.63 16.73 3.66
CA PRO A 169 -5.58 15.41 4.24
C PRO A 169 -6.12 15.46 5.67
N GLY A 170 -6.77 14.39 6.09
CA GLY A 170 -7.32 14.26 7.43
C GLY A 170 -7.29 12.81 7.87
N GLY A 171 -7.78 12.54 9.07
CA GLY A 171 -7.89 11.18 9.59
C GLY A 171 -8.37 11.14 11.02
N LEU A 172 -8.32 9.96 11.62
CA LEU A 172 -8.70 9.73 13.01
C LEU A 172 -7.46 9.61 13.88
N PHE A 173 -7.59 9.99 15.14
CA PHE A 173 -6.55 9.74 16.12
C PHE A 173 -7.12 9.28 17.46
N THR A 174 -6.30 8.58 18.22
CA THR A 174 -6.51 8.24 19.63
C THR A 174 -5.25 8.56 20.42
N LEU A 175 -5.35 9.45 21.39
CA LEU A 175 -4.28 9.76 22.34
C LEU A 175 -4.57 9.09 23.67
N LEU A 176 -3.56 8.46 24.24
CA LEU A 176 -3.53 8.14 25.67
C LEU A 176 -2.65 9.19 26.35
N LEU A 177 -3.25 9.92 27.29
CA LEU A 177 -2.61 10.96 28.06
C LEU A 177 -2.28 10.46 29.46
N ASN A 178 -1.15 10.91 29.99
CA ASN A 178 -0.80 10.77 31.39
C ASN A 178 -0.48 12.14 31.99
N LYS A 179 -0.91 12.40 33.23
CA LYS A 179 -0.55 13.61 33.98
C LYS A 179 0.77 13.39 34.70
N GLN A 180 1.80 14.16 34.35
CA GLN A 180 3.12 14.16 34.97
C GLN A 180 3.46 15.56 35.45
N ASP A 181 3.85 15.70 36.72
CA ASP A 181 4.19 16.99 37.34
C ASP A 181 3.14 18.08 37.11
N GLY A 182 1.87 17.69 37.17
CA GLY A 182 0.72 18.57 36.96
C GLY A 182 0.39 18.88 35.49
N LYS A 183 1.15 18.37 34.51
CA LYS A 183 0.94 18.60 33.08
C LYS A 183 0.48 17.33 32.37
N TRP A 184 -0.43 17.46 31.42
CA TRP A 184 -0.81 16.35 30.55
C TRP A 184 0.23 16.15 29.46
N VAL A 185 0.64 14.91 29.24
CA VAL A 185 1.53 14.50 28.14
C VAL A 185 0.97 13.29 27.40
N ILE A 186 1.20 13.24 26.09
CA ILE A 186 0.83 12.12 25.23
C ILE A 186 1.85 11.00 25.45
N ILE A 187 1.39 9.86 25.97
CA ILE A 187 2.22 8.66 26.17
C ILE A 187 2.01 7.61 25.07
N SER A 188 0.87 7.68 24.38
CA SER A 188 0.65 6.94 23.15
C SER A 188 -0.21 7.73 22.19
N ASP A 189 0.17 7.72 20.93
CA ASP A 189 -0.60 8.24 19.80
C ASP A 189 -0.86 7.11 18.81
N HIS A 190 -2.13 6.93 18.44
CA HIS A 190 -2.51 6.12 17.30
C HIS A 190 -3.27 6.99 16.30
N THR A 191 -2.67 7.24 15.14
CA THR A 191 -3.22 8.14 14.13
C THR A 191 -3.33 7.44 12.77
N SER A 192 -4.52 7.44 12.20
CA SER A 192 -4.81 6.99 10.83
C SER A 192 -5.01 8.18 9.90
N SER A 193 -5.04 7.92 8.60
CA SER A 193 -5.33 8.91 7.56
C SER A 193 -6.57 8.46 6.79
N ASP A 194 -7.47 9.37 6.46
CA ASP A 194 -8.69 9.12 5.67
C ASP A 194 -8.32 8.63 4.24
N ASP A 195 -7.12 8.95 3.77
CA ASP A 195 -6.54 8.50 2.50
C ASP A 195 -5.78 7.16 2.61
N SER A 196 -5.94 6.39 3.70
CA SER A 196 -5.42 5.02 3.78
C SER A 196 -6.27 4.06 2.92
N THR A 197 -6.45 4.41 1.66
CA THR A 197 -7.08 3.59 0.64
C THR A 197 -6.03 2.62 0.11
N ASP A 198 -6.33 1.33 0.14
CA ASP A 198 -5.60 0.36 -0.67
C ASP A 198 -5.91 0.67 -2.15
N PRO A 199 -4.94 1.15 -2.93
CA PRO A 199 -5.18 1.58 -4.31
C PRO A 199 -5.58 0.41 -5.22
N VAL A 200 -5.51 -0.83 -4.76
CA VAL A 200 -5.97 -2.00 -5.52
C VAL A 200 -7.49 -2.16 -5.42
N ILE A 201 -8.07 -1.95 -4.24
CA ILE A 201 -9.45 -2.38 -3.93
C ILE A 201 -10.35 -1.27 -3.37
N THR A 202 -9.84 -0.06 -3.17
CA THR A 202 -10.62 1.08 -2.69
C THR A 202 -10.44 2.30 -3.58
N ASP A 203 -11.52 3.05 -3.76
CA ASP A 203 -11.51 4.33 -4.46
C ASP A 203 -11.17 5.47 -3.50
N PRO A 204 -10.55 6.56 -3.99
CA PRO A 204 -10.30 7.74 -3.18
C PRO A 204 -11.61 8.33 -2.66
N VAL A 205 -11.60 8.76 -1.40
CA VAL A 205 -12.79 9.31 -0.71
C VAL A 205 -13.15 10.72 -1.22
N SER A 206 -12.17 11.44 -1.77
CA SER A 206 -12.33 12.75 -2.39
C SER A 206 -11.44 12.86 -3.64
N ILE A 207 -11.83 13.72 -4.57
CA ILE A 207 -11.05 14.06 -5.77
C ILE A 207 -10.78 15.57 -5.82
N ASP A 208 -9.69 15.99 -6.45
CA ASP A 208 -9.43 17.40 -6.77
C ASP A 208 -10.37 17.85 -7.89
N GLU A 209 -11.28 18.77 -7.60
CA GLU A 209 -12.27 19.25 -8.56
C GLU A 209 -11.66 19.99 -9.76
N ASN A 210 -10.51 20.63 -9.58
CA ASN A 210 -9.81 21.35 -10.66
C ASN A 210 -8.93 20.41 -11.48
N PHE A 211 -8.50 19.30 -10.86
CA PHE A 211 -7.50 18.40 -11.40
C PHE A 211 -7.88 16.92 -11.23
N PRO A 212 -9.11 16.51 -11.63
CA PRO A 212 -9.62 15.17 -11.35
C PRO A 212 -8.83 14.11 -12.12
N PRO A 213 -8.82 12.85 -11.63
CA PRO A 213 -8.23 11.76 -12.39
C PRO A 213 -9.00 11.58 -13.69
N THR A 214 -8.28 11.41 -14.81
CA THR A 214 -8.91 11.31 -16.13
C THR A 214 -8.16 10.35 -17.04
N THR A 215 -8.74 10.07 -18.19
CA THR A 215 -8.11 9.30 -19.27
C THR A 215 -7.98 10.21 -20.49
N VAL A 216 -6.80 10.26 -21.09
CA VAL A 216 -6.54 11.06 -22.29
C VAL A 216 -6.01 10.17 -23.40
N GLU A 217 -6.75 10.11 -24.50
CA GLU A 217 -6.35 9.44 -25.73
C GLU A 217 -5.28 10.27 -26.45
N LEU A 218 -4.30 9.59 -27.05
CA LEU A 218 -3.21 10.24 -27.78
C LEU A 218 -2.52 9.28 -28.76
N ASP A 219 -1.69 9.86 -29.61
CA ASP A 219 -0.62 9.16 -30.30
C ASP A 219 0.71 9.92 -30.11
N PHE A 220 1.82 9.24 -30.37
CA PHE A 220 3.14 9.86 -30.45
C PHE A 220 4.01 9.18 -31.50
N ASP A 221 5.00 9.91 -32.03
CA ASP A 221 5.92 9.39 -33.05
C ASP A 221 6.96 8.44 -32.44
N SER A 222 7.17 7.30 -33.11
CA SER A 222 8.33 6.46 -32.94
C SER A 222 8.89 6.09 -34.31
N GLY A 223 10.03 6.66 -34.66
CA GLY A 223 10.72 6.37 -35.92
C GLY A 223 9.86 6.65 -37.16
N GLY A 224 9.07 7.74 -37.14
CA GLY A 224 8.19 8.12 -38.25
C GLY A 224 6.87 7.34 -38.31
N SER A 225 6.50 6.59 -37.27
CA SER A 225 5.23 5.88 -37.16
C SER A 225 4.46 6.37 -35.93
N ALA A 226 3.18 6.69 -36.10
CA ALA A 226 2.31 7.05 -34.99
C ALA A 226 1.92 5.83 -34.15
N LEU A 227 2.16 5.89 -32.84
CA LEU A 227 1.79 4.84 -31.89
C LEU A 227 0.56 5.24 -31.10
N ASN A 228 -0.49 4.43 -31.18
CA ASN A 228 -1.72 4.68 -30.45
C ASN A 228 -1.54 4.38 -28.96
N GLY A 229 -2.01 5.28 -28.12
CA GLY A 229 -1.96 5.11 -26.67
C GLY A 229 -2.94 5.99 -25.92
N HIS A 230 -2.84 5.92 -24.60
CA HIS A 230 -3.60 6.77 -23.71
C HIS A 230 -2.86 6.95 -22.39
N PHE A 231 -3.12 8.08 -21.74
CA PHE A 231 -2.75 8.31 -20.35
C PHE A 231 -3.90 7.99 -19.42
N TYR A 232 -3.59 7.34 -18.30
CA TYR A 232 -4.32 7.48 -17.06
C TYR A 232 -3.64 8.59 -16.24
N LEU A 233 -4.31 9.72 -16.07
CA LEU A 233 -3.78 10.83 -15.28
C LEU A 233 -4.27 10.74 -13.84
N ALA A 234 -3.35 10.92 -12.89
CA ALA A 234 -3.64 10.91 -11.46
C ALA A 234 -4.50 12.10 -11.03
N ASP A 235 -5.10 11.97 -9.84
CA ASP A 235 -5.81 13.06 -9.16
C ASP A 235 -4.81 14.10 -8.60
N GLY A 236 -5.17 15.38 -8.66
CA GLY A 236 -4.39 16.49 -8.11
C GLY A 236 -3.54 17.26 -9.12
N ALA A 237 -3.06 18.45 -8.73
CA ALA A 237 -2.35 19.37 -9.63
C ALA A 237 -0.99 18.87 -10.17
N GLY A 238 -0.42 17.82 -9.57
CA GLY A 238 0.91 17.31 -9.90
C GLY A 238 2.06 18.21 -9.41
N PRO A 239 3.28 18.04 -9.95
CA PRO A 239 3.65 17.03 -10.95
C PRO A 239 3.60 15.61 -10.38
N HIS A 240 3.28 14.63 -11.24
CA HIS A 240 3.14 13.23 -10.85
C HIS A 240 4.30 12.37 -11.39
N PRO A 241 4.80 11.41 -10.60
CA PRO A 241 5.63 10.35 -11.15
C PRO A 241 4.85 9.60 -12.24
N THR A 242 5.55 9.14 -13.27
CA THR A 242 4.91 8.54 -14.46
C THR A 242 5.42 7.13 -14.72
N VAL A 243 4.50 6.18 -14.82
CA VAL A 243 4.74 4.82 -15.27
C VAL A 243 4.50 4.74 -16.78
N ILE A 244 5.44 4.16 -17.51
CA ILE A 244 5.21 3.71 -18.89
C ILE A 244 4.97 2.21 -18.83
N MET A 245 3.73 1.81 -19.16
CA MET A 245 3.25 0.43 -19.09
C MET A 245 3.47 -0.29 -20.42
N LEU A 246 4.26 -1.36 -20.39
CA LEU A 246 4.75 -2.09 -21.55
C LEU A 246 4.10 -3.48 -21.58
N HIS A 247 3.20 -3.71 -22.55
CA HIS A 247 2.46 -4.97 -22.64
C HIS A 247 3.29 -6.12 -23.23
N GLY A 248 2.86 -7.36 -22.96
CA GLY A 248 3.48 -8.58 -23.51
C GLY A 248 3.16 -8.84 -24.98
N PHE A 249 3.68 -9.91 -25.54
CA PHE A 249 3.36 -10.35 -26.91
C PHE A 249 2.01 -11.10 -26.93
N PRO A 250 1.10 -10.85 -27.88
CA PRO A 250 1.06 -9.72 -28.83
C PRO A 250 0.30 -8.50 -28.27
N GLY A 251 -0.08 -8.50 -26.99
CA GLY A 251 -0.77 -7.39 -26.32
C GLY A 251 -2.20 -7.69 -25.85
N TYR A 252 -2.54 -8.97 -25.65
CA TYR A 252 -3.78 -9.36 -24.98
C TYR A 252 -3.76 -8.98 -23.50
N GLU A 253 -2.71 -9.38 -22.78
CA GLU A 253 -2.49 -8.96 -21.40
C GLU A 253 -1.85 -7.56 -21.39
N LYS A 254 -2.66 -6.58 -21.01
CA LYS A 254 -2.32 -5.15 -21.06
C LYS A 254 -1.95 -4.59 -19.69
N ASN A 255 -2.25 -5.32 -18.61
CA ASN A 255 -2.00 -4.90 -17.23
C ASN A 255 -2.67 -3.55 -16.87
N LEU A 256 -3.87 -3.29 -17.41
CA LEU A 256 -4.61 -2.05 -17.14
C LEU A 256 -5.20 -2.01 -15.72
N ASP A 257 -5.35 -3.16 -15.06
CA ASP A 257 -5.61 -3.26 -13.63
C ASP A 257 -4.49 -2.62 -12.79
N ILE A 258 -3.23 -2.92 -13.13
CA ILE A 258 -2.05 -2.29 -12.51
C ILE A 258 -2.02 -0.80 -12.83
N ALA A 259 -2.31 -0.41 -14.09
CA ALA A 259 -2.35 0.99 -14.48
C ALA A 259 -3.38 1.80 -13.68
N GLN A 260 -4.58 1.23 -13.45
CA GLN A 260 -5.63 1.87 -12.67
C GLN A 260 -5.26 1.99 -11.19
N ALA A 261 -4.67 0.94 -10.61
CA ALA A 261 -4.21 0.98 -9.22
C ALA A 261 -3.05 1.97 -9.04
N ALA A 262 -2.10 2.01 -9.98
CA ALA A 262 -1.03 3.01 -9.99
C ALA A 262 -1.59 4.45 -10.10
N ARG A 263 -2.64 4.67 -10.91
CA ARG A 263 -3.36 5.95 -10.96
C ARG A 263 -3.94 6.35 -9.61
N ARG A 264 -4.64 5.43 -8.92
CA ARG A 264 -5.15 5.67 -7.56
C ARG A 264 -4.01 5.91 -6.57
N ALA A 265 -2.86 5.29 -6.79
CA ALA A 265 -1.62 5.56 -6.07
C ALA A 265 -0.86 6.79 -6.60
N GLY A 266 -1.51 7.75 -7.27
CA GLY A 266 -0.95 9.06 -7.61
C GLY A 266 0.09 9.07 -8.74
N PHE A 267 0.24 7.98 -9.49
CA PHE A 267 1.07 7.94 -10.70
C PHE A 267 0.25 8.29 -11.94
N ASN A 268 0.82 9.06 -12.85
CA ASN A 268 0.38 9.01 -14.24
C ASN A 268 0.80 7.67 -14.85
N VAL A 269 0.01 7.13 -15.78
CA VAL A 269 0.37 5.92 -16.51
C VAL A 269 0.17 6.10 -18.00
N LEU A 270 1.24 6.04 -18.78
CA LEU A 270 1.18 5.94 -20.24
C LEU A 270 1.05 4.46 -20.62
N PHE A 271 -0.01 4.12 -21.34
CA PHE A 271 -0.12 2.86 -22.07
C PHE A 271 -0.10 3.16 -23.57
N PHE A 272 0.56 2.31 -24.35
CA PHE A 272 0.54 2.41 -25.80
C PHE A 272 0.75 1.04 -26.44
N HIS A 273 0.44 0.94 -27.74
CA HIS A 273 0.75 -0.22 -28.55
C HIS A 273 1.98 0.04 -29.42
N TYR A 274 2.92 -0.92 -29.43
CA TYR A 274 4.14 -0.86 -30.24
C TYR A 274 3.85 -0.73 -31.74
N ARG A 275 4.86 -0.34 -32.54
CA ARG A 275 4.77 -0.30 -34.00
C ARG A 275 4.24 -1.61 -34.56
N GLY A 276 3.27 -1.49 -35.46
CA GLY A 276 2.59 -2.60 -36.09
C GLY A 276 1.67 -3.39 -35.18
N ALA A 277 1.44 -2.98 -33.92
CA ALA A 277 0.52 -3.65 -33.00
C ALA A 277 -0.78 -2.87 -32.82
N TRP A 278 -1.92 -3.56 -32.82
CA TRP A 278 -3.24 -3.04 -32.44
C TRP A 278 -3.63 -1.69 -33.06
N GLY A 279 -3.28 -1.50 -34.33
CA GLY A 279 -3.61 -0.29 -35.10
C GLY A 279 -2.54 0.80 -35.09
N SER A 280 -1.48 0.67 -34.28
CA SER A 280 -0.29 1.53 -34.39
C SER A 280 0.38 1.32 -35.75
N GLU A 281 0.92 2.39 -36.31
CA GLU A 281 1.56 2.38 -37.62
C GLU A 281 2.86 1.56 -37.65
N GLY A 282 3.46 1.44 -38.83
CA GLY A 282 4.73 0.72 -39.01
C GLY A 282 4.59 -0.80 -39.08
N ASN A 283 5.66 -1.50 -38.71
CA ASN A 283 5.74 -2.96 -38.67
C ASN A 283 6.31 -3.41 -37.32
N PHE A 284 5.83 -4.55 -36.83
CA PHE A 284 6.29 -5.14 -35.60
C PHE A 284 7.68 -5.78 -35.77
N SER A 285 8.54 -5.56 -34.78
CA SER A 285 9.82 -6.25 -34.60
C SER A 285 10.27 -6.07 -33.13
N LEU A 286 11.12 -6.97 -32.62
CA LEU A 286 11.65 -6.84 -31.25
C LEU A 286 12.58 -5.63 -31.09
N ALA A 287 13.34 -5.29 -32.13
CA ALA A 287 14.14 -4.07 -32.15
C ALA A 287 13.25 -2.82 -32.04
N ASN A 288 12.13 -2.80 -32.80
CA ASN A 288 11.18 -1.70 -32.72
C ASN A 288 10.54 -1.60 -31.33
N VAL A 289 10.25 -2.71 -30.66
CA VAL A 289 9.71 -2.71 -29.29
C VAL A 289 10.61 -1.96 -28.31
N ILE A 290 11.95 -2.11 -28.43
CA ILE A 290 12.91 -1.36 -27.59
C ILE A 290 12.90 0.12 -27.96
N GLU A 291 12.98 0.42 -29.26
CA GLU A 291 12.95 1.80 -29.77
C GLU A 291 11.65 2.53 -29.39
N ASP A 292 10.51 1.84 -29.39
CA ASP A 292 9.21 2.40 -29.03
C ASP A 292 9.12 2.73 -27.54
N ALA A 293 9.69 1.89 -26.67
CA ALA A 293 9.79 2.21 -25.25
C ALA A 293 10.70 3.43 -25.01
N LEU A 294 11.80 3.59 -25.78
CA LEU A 294 12.66 4.77 -25.74
C LEU A 294 11.96 6.03 -26.28
N ALA A 295 11.18 5.89 -27.36
CA ALA A 295 10.37 6.98 -27.89
C ALA A 295 9.30 7.41 -26.89
N ALA A 296 8.66 6.46 -26.20
CA ALA A 296 7.71 6.74 -25.13
C ALA A 296 8.38 7.51 -23.98
N SER A 297 9.57 7.10 -23.53
CA SER A 297 10.27 7.82 -22.46
C SER A 297 10.74 9.22 -22.88
N ALA A 298 11.14 9.40 -24.14
CA ALA A 298 11.42 10.72 -24.70
C ALA A 298 10.15 11.60 -24.77
N PHE A 299 9.04 11.03 -25.23
CA PHE A 299 7.74 11.71 -25.32
C PHE A 299 7.27 12.22 -23.96
N VAL A 300 7.28 11.38 -22.91
CA VAL A 300 6.83 11.79 -21.56
C VAL A 300 7.73 12.86 -20.94
N ARG A 301 9.02 12.91 -21.31
CA ARG A 301 9.96 13.96 -20.85
C ARG A 301 9.93 15.23 -21.67
N SER A 302 9.25 15.26 -22.81
CA SER A 302 9.17 16.47 -23.63
C SER A 302 8.51 17.60 -22.84
N PRO A 303 8.96 18.86 -23.00
CA PRO A 303 8.37 20.00 -22.28
C PRO A 303 6.85 20.10 -22.45
N ASP A 304 6.36 19.82 -23.65
CA ASP A 304 4.92 19.84 -23.96
C ASP A 304 4.16 18.77 -23.19
N SER A 305 4.67 17.53 -23.16
CA SER A 305 4.06 16.45 -22.36
C SER A 305 4.14 16.73 -20.87
N VAL A 306 5.26 17.24 -20.38
CA VAL A 306 5.44 17.60 -18.97
C VAL A 306 4.38 18.60 -18.52
N ALA A 307 4.21 19.68 -19.30
CA ALA A 307 3.21 20.71 -18.99
C ALA A 307 1.77 20.18 -19.16
N LYS A 308 1.49 19.49 -20.27
CA LYS A 308 0.13 19.03 -20.61
C LYS A 308 -0.39 17.95 -19.67
N TYR A 309 0.47 17.01 -19.26
CA TYR A 309 0.09 15.82 -18.50
C TYR A 309 0.49 15.89 -17.03
N ARG A 310 1.06 17.02 -16.56
CA ARG A 310 1.50 17.23 -15.16
C ARG A 310 2.52 16.17 -14.72
N ILE A 311 3.54 15.93 -15.53
CA ILE A 311 4.54 14.87 -15.30
C ILE A 311 5.70 15.44 -14.49
N ASP A 312 6.21 14.68 -13.52
CA ASP A 312 7.55 14.90 -12.97
C ASP A 312 8.58 14.22 -13.89
N PRO A 313 9.36 14.98 -14.69
CA PRO A 313 10.30 14.39 -15.63
C PRO A 313 11.48 13.68 -14.95
N LYS A 314 11.67 13.85 -13.64
CA LYS A 314 12.71 13.16 -12.86
C LYS A 314 12.26 11.81 -12.31
N ARG A 315 10.95 11.51 -12.38
CA ARG A 315 10.34 10.31 -11.78
C ARG A 315 9.59 9.52 -12.83
N ILE A 316 10.35 8.84 -13.70
CA ILE A 316 9.80 8.00 -14.76
C ILE A 316 10.21 6.55 -14.53
N SER A 317 9.23 5.65 -14.66
CA SER A 317 9.40 4.23 -14.43
C SER A 317 8.92 3.42 -15.63
N PHE A 318 9.61 2.32 -15.94
CA PHE A 318 9.06 1.30 -16.83
C PHE A 318 8.45 0.16 -16.03
N VAL A 319 7.28 -0.31 -16.43
CA VAL A 319 6.64 -1.52 -15.88
C VAL A 319 6.24 -2.40 -17.05
N GLY A 320 6.75 -3.62 -17.10
CA GLY A 320 6.58 -4.49 -18.26
C GLY A 320 6.27 -5.94 -17.90
N HIS A 321 5.42 -6.59 -18.70
CA HIS A 321 5.08 -8.01 -18.58
C HIS A 321 5.56 -8.82 -19.78
N SER A 322 6.16 -10.00 -19.57
CA SER A 322 6.58 -10.89 -20.65
C SER A 322 7.56 -10.19 -21.60
N MET A 323 7.25 -10.08 -22.89
CA MET A 323 7.98 -9.25 -23.85
C MET A 323 8.05 -7.76 -23.43
N GLY A 324 7.05 -7.24 -22.74
CA GLY A 324 7.10 -5.90 -22.16
C GLY A 324 8.12 -5.78 -21.03
N GLY A 325 8.39 -6.86 -20.29
CA GLY A 325 9.48 -6.91 -19.30
C GLY A 325 10.86 -6.87 -19.97
N PHE A 326 11.01 -7.58 -21.10
CA PHE A 326 12.16 -7.42 -21.99
C PHE A 326 12.31 -5.96 -22.46
N ALA A 327 11.23 -5.35 -22.95
CA ALA A 327 11.24 -3.96 -23.42
C ALA A 327 11.64 -2.99 -22.32
N ALA A 328 11.09 -3.17 -21.10
CA ALA A 328 11.41 -2.36 -19.93
C ALA A 328 12.91 -2.40 -19.59
N LEU A 329 13.47 -3.61 -19.50
CA LEU A 329 14.88 -3.81 -19.17
C LEU A 329 15.80 -3.31 -20.30
N ALA A 330 15.55 -3.70 -21.55
CA ALA A 330 16.39 -3.33 -22.69
C ALA A 330 16.38 -1.81 -22.96
N ALA A 331 15.22 -1.16 -22.84
CA ALA A 331 15.12 0.29 -22.99
C ALA A 331 15.77 1.02 -21.81
N ALA A 332 15.53 0.59 -20.58
CA ALA A 332 16.17 1.19 -19.40
C ALA A 332 17.69 1.03 -19.38
N ALA A 333 18.24 -0.06 -19.94
CA ALA A 333 19.68 -0.21 -20.07
C ALA A 333 20.29 0.95 -20.90
N LYS A 334 19.56 1.42 -21.93
CA LYS A 334 19.94 2.52 -22.82
C LYS A 334 19.55 3.90 -22.28
N ASP A 335 18.45 4.01 -21.55
CA ASP A 335 17.94 5.26 -20.97
C ASP A 335 18.22 5.36 -19.47
N LYS A 336 19.31 6.06 -19.13
CA LYS A 336 19.76 6.25 -17.75
C LYS A 336 18.86 7.16 -16.91
N GLN A 337 17.92 7.87 -17.53
CA GLN A 337 17.01 8.76 -16.82
C GLN A 337 15.79 8.02 -16.24
N ILE A 338 15.62 6.73 -16.56
CA ILE A 338 14.60 5.89 -15.93
C ILE A 338 15.09 5.48 -14.55
N GLY A 339 14.39 5.90 -13.50
CA GLY A 339 14.80 5.66 -12.10
C GLY A 339 14.37 4.29 -11.56
N CYS A 340 13.24 3.78 -12.05
CA CYS A 340 12.67 2.51 -11.60
C CYS A 340 12.26 1.61 -12.77
N VAL A 341 12.48 0.31 -12.62
CA VAL A 341 12.11 -0.68 -13.64
C VAL A 341 11.48 -1.91 -12.99
N VAL A 342 10.30 -2.30 -13.47
CA VAL A 342 9.60 -3.52 -13.04
C VAL A 342 9.50 -4.47 -14.23
N GLY A 343 10.02 -5.69 -14.08
CA GLY A 343 9.90 -6.77 -15.06
C GLY A 343 9.12 -7.95 -14.49
N MET A 344 7.92 -8.21 -15.02
CA MET A 344 7.01 -9.28 -14.60
C MET A 344 7.06 -10.43 -15.60
N SER A 345 7.50 -11.61 -15.17
CA SER A 345 7.77 -12.77 -16.04
C SER A 345 8.52 -12.35 -17.31
N SER A 346 9.66 -11.68 -17.18
CA SER A 346 10.35 -11.07 -18.33
C SER A 346 10.99 -12.11 -19.24
N VAL A 347 10.84 -11.96 -20.55
CA VAL A 347 11.62 -12.73 -21.53
C VAL A 347 13.05 -12.19 -21.55
N ASP A 348 14.03 -13.07 -21.67
CA ASP A 348 15.36 -12.73 -22.19
C ASP A 348 15.50 -13.40 -23.55
N TYR A 349 15.47 -12.61 -24.63
CA TYR A 349 15.50 -13.16 -25.98
C TYR A 349 16.88 -13.67 -26.39
N GLY A 350 17.95 -13.26 -25.69
CA GLY A 350 19.26 -13.87 -25.81
C GLY A 350 19.26 -15.32 -25.32
N ILE A 351 18.73 -15.55 -24.11
CA ILE A 351 18.55 -16.91 -23.57
C ILE A 351 17.62 -17.74 -24.47
N ARG A 352 16.50 -17.15 -24.92
CA ARG A 352 15.58 -17.80 -25.86
C ARG A 352 16.29 -18.21 -27.15
N GLY A 353 17.12 -17.31 -27.71
CA GLY A 353 17.94 -17.56 -28.89
C GLY A 353 18.86 -18.75 -28.68
N SER A 354 19.57 -18.80 -27.54
CA SER A 354 20.45 -19.92 -27.20
C SER A 354 19.68 -21.25 -27.13
N ILE A 355 18.47 -21.28 -26.57
CA ILE A 355 17.62 -22.49 -26.55
C ILE A 355 17.22 -22.95 -27.96
N PHE A 356 17.08 -22.03 -28.91
CA PHE A 356 16.79 -22.37 -30.30
C PHE A 356 18.01 -22.87 -31.08
N GLU A 357 19.22 -22.59 -30.58
CA GLU A 357 20.50 -22.95 -31.20
C GLU A 357 21.19 -24.15 -30.53
N ASP A 358 20.84 -24.46 -29.27
CA ASP A 358 21.52 -25.50 -28.47
C ASP A 358 21.50 -26.87 -29.17
N ASP A 359 22.69 -27.26 -29.60
CA ASP A 359 23.00 -28.43 -30.42
C ASP A 359 23.69 -29.56 -29.62
N ALA A 360 23.89 -29.37 -28.31
CA ALA A 360 24.43 -30.37 -27.42
C ALA A 360 23.35 -31.39 -27.00
N ASP A 361 23.32 -32.55 -27.67
CA ASP A 361 22.49 -33.74 -27.38
C ASP A 361 20.94 -33.57 -27.39
N GLY A 362 20.43 -32.36 -27.61
CA GLY A 362 19.01 -31.99 -27.56
C GLY A 362 18.38 -31.50 -28.88
N TRP A 363 18.97 -31.84 -30.04
CA TRP A 363 18.58 -31.30 -31.36
C TRP A 363 17.06 -31.35 -31.65
N GLU A 364 16.36 -32.40 -31.20
CA GLU A 364 14.92 -32.53 -31.37
C GLU A 364 14.13 -31.52 -30.51
N GLN A 365 14.62 -31.20 -29.32
CA GLN A 365 13.97 -30.29 -28.38
C GLN A 365 14.18 -28.83 -28.80
N ALA A 366 15.39 -28.44 -29.21
CA ALA A 366 15.67 -27.10 -29.74
C ALA A 366 14.90 -26.84 -31.05
N ALA A 367 14.92 -27.81 -31.98
CA ALA A 367 14.16 -27.71 -33.23
C ALA A 367 12.65 -27.63 -32.98
N LYS A 368 12.12 -28.42 -32.03
CA LYS A 368 10.70 -28.38 -31.65
C LYS A 368 10.33 -27.07 -30.95
N ALA A 369 11.17 -26.54 -30.07
CA ALA A 369 10.96 -25.25 -29.42
C ALA A 369 10.94 -24.11 -30.44
N ARG A 370 11.91 -24.08 -31.37
CA ARG A 370 11.98 -23.11 -32.47
C ARG A 370 10.76 -23.20 -33.39
N ALA A 371 10.40 -24.42 -33.83
CA ALA A 371 9.24 -24.63 -34.70
C ALA A 371 7.92 -24.27 -34.00
N GLY A 372 7.76 -24.65 -32.73
CA GLY A 372 6.58 -24.34 -31.94
C GLY A 372 6.40 -22.84 -31.72
N PHE A 373 7.47 -22.11 -31.39
CA PHE A 373 7.40 -20.66 -31.22
C PHE A 373 7.18 -19.93 -32.56
N SER A 374 7.81 -20.39 -33.65
CA SER A 374 7.54 -19.87 -35.00
C SER A 374 6.07 -20.05 -35.37
N ALA A 375 5.50 -21.26 -35.16
CA ALA A 375 4.11 -21.54 -35.44
C ALA A 375 3.15 -20.73 -34.56
N TYR A 376 3.51 -20.48 -33.29
CA TYR A 376 2.76 -19.59 -32.41
C TYR A 376 2.71 -18.15 -32.95
N VAL A 377 3.85 -17.60 -33.37
CA VAL A 377 3.90 -16.26 -34.00
C VAL A 377 3.06 -16.23 -35.27
N ASP A 378 3.18 -17.24 -36.13
CA ASP A 378 2.37 -17.32 -37.35
C ASP A 378 0.86 -17.44 -37.02
N ALA A 379 0.49 -18.15 -35.95
CA ALA A 379 -0.90 -18.27 -35.49
C ALA A 379 -1.52 -16.92 -35.10
N GLU A 380 -0.74 -16.05 -34.46
CA GLU A 380 -1.17 -14.69 -34.15
C GLU A 380 -1.33 -13.84 -35.42
N HIS A 381 -0.73 -14.24 -36.55
CA HIS A 381 -0.80 -13.56 -37.86
C HIS A 381 -1.83 -14.14 -38.82
N LEU A 382 -2.36 -15.34 -38.54
CA LEU A 382 -2.68 -16.34 -39.57
C LEU A 382 -3.86 -16.03 -40.50
N LEU A 383 -4.44 -14.83 -40.48
CA LEU A 383 -5.44 -14.39 -41.48
C LEU A 383 -5.32 -12.92 -41.90
N GLY A 384 -4.21 -12.22 -41.59
CA GLY A 384 -4.09 -10.78 -41.82
C GLY A 384 -5.07 -9.94 -40.98
N ARG A 385 -5.70 -10.58 -39.98
CA ARG A 385 -6.60 -9.99 -38.97
C ARG A 385 -5.98 -10.04 -37.57
N GLY A 386 -4.76 -10.56 -37.48
CA GLY A 386 -3.99 -10.62 -36.26
C GLY A 386 -3.67 -9.23 -35.72
N PRO A 387 -3.40 -9.08 -34.42
CA PRO A 387 -3.09 -7.80 -33.81
C PRO A 387 -1.77 -7.19 -34.31
N LEU A 388 -0.95 -7.94 -35.06
CA LEU A 388 0.40 -7.55 -35.44
C LEU A 388 0.58 -7.48 -36.97
N LYS A 389 1.30 -6.47 -37.44
CA LYS A 389 1.61 -6.22 -38.85
C LYS A 389 3.09 -6.43 -39.14
N GLY A 390 3.39 -7.08 -40.27
CA GLY A 390 4.74 -7.16 -40.82
C GLY A 390 5.70 -8.15 -40.15
N ILE A 391 5.22 -8.98 -39.22
CA ILE A 391 6.03 -10.05 -38.61
C ILE A 391 5.50 -11.43 -39.07
N SER A 392 6.37 -12.43 -39.00
CA SER A 392 6.07 -13.86 -39.20
C SER A 392 6.98 -14.66 -38.27
N GLY A 393 6.67 -15.94 -38.06
CA GLY A 393 7.49 -16.84 -37.27
C GLY A 393 8.93 -16.88 -37.76
N LYS A 394 9.13 -17.01 -39.07
CA LYS A 394 10.47 -16.94 -39.68
C LYS A 394 11.16 -15.60 -39.37
N ARG A 395 10.49 -14.47 -39.59
CA ARG A 395 11.10 -13.14 -39.36
C ARG A 395 11.47 -12.95 -37.89
N MET A 396 10.64 -13.44 -36.96
CA MET A 396 10.94 -13.39 -35.53
C MET A 396 12.16 -14.24 -35.18
N MET A 397 12.26 -15.44 -35.75
CA MET A 397 13.39 -16.33 -35.46
C MET A 397 14.70 -15.77 -36.01
N ASP A 398 14.67 -15.21 -37.22
CA ASP A 398 15.83 -14.58 -37.84
C ASP A 398 16.27 -13.34 -37.05
N GLU A 399 15.32 -12.54 -36.56
CA GLU A 399 15.60 -11.35 -35.76
C GLU A 399 16.24 -11.70 -34.41
N ILE A 400 15.72 -12.71 -33.71
CA ILE A 400 16.29 -13.18 -32.43
C ILE A 400 17.74 -13.62 -32.64
N ALA A 401 17.98 -14.49 -33.63
CA ALA A 401 19.33 -15.00 -33.92
C ALA A 401 20.31 -13.86 -34.28
N ALA A 402 19.87 -12.89 -35.09
CA ALA A 402 20.71 -11.77 -35.49
C ALA A 402 21.05 -10.80 -34.35
N ASN A 403 20.30 -10.80 -33.25
CA ASN A 403 20.41 -9.81 -32.17
C ASN A 403 20.59 -10.44 -30.78
N MET A 404 21.00 -11.71 -30.69
CA MET A 404 21.05 -12.45 -29.41
C MET A 404 21.78 -11.69 -28.30
N ASP A 405 22.96 -11.13 -28.58
CA ASP A 405 23.71 -10.35 -27.59
C ASP A 405 23.00 -9.05 -27.20
N ALA A 406 22.49 -8.31 -28.18
CA ALA A 406 21.75 -7.07 -27.92
C ALA A 406 20.43 -7.31 -27.16
N PHE A 407 19.87 -8.50 -27.28
CA PHE A 407 18.62 -8.92 -26.63
C PHE A 407 18.83 -9.71 -25.33
N SER A 408 20.09 -9.93 -24.92
CA SER A 408 20.46 -10.56 -23.66
C SER A 408 20.39 -9.54 -22.51
N VAL A 409 19.20 -9.26 -21.99
CA VAL A 409 19.01 -8.23 -20.94
C VAL A 409 19.66 -8.62 -19.60
N HIS A 410 19.84 -9.92 -19.32
CA HIS A 410 20.65 -10.37 -18.17
C HIS A 410 22.11 -9.88 -18.26
N LYS A 411 22.70 -9.80 -19.47
CA LYS A 411 24.07 -9.28 -19.68
C LYS A 411 24.15 -7.76 -19.49
N GLN A 412 23.03 -7.07 -19.36
CA GLN A 412 22.95 -5.61 -19.25
C GLN A 412 22.74 -5.14 -17.80
N ALA A 413 22.79 -6.04 -16.81
CA ALA A 413 22.55 -5.69 -15.41
C ALA A 413 23.45 -4.56 -14.87
N GLY A 414 24.72 -4.51 -15.30
CA GLY A 414 25.66 -3.44 -14.93
C GLY A 414 25.24 -2.04 -15.38
N GLU A 415 24.32 -1.94 -16.34
CA GLU A 415 23.78 -0.67 -16.81
C GLU A 415 22.84 -0.01 -15.78
N PHE A 416 22.50 -0.70 -14.67
CA PHE A 416 21.47 -0.29 -13.70
C PHE A 416 22.00 0.29 -12.38
N ALA A 417 23.30 0.56 -12.28
CA ALA A 417 23.88 1.16 -11.08
C ALA A 417 23.13 2.44 -10.63
N GLY A 418 22.80 2.50 -9.34
CA GLY A 418 22.05 3.58 -8.71
C GLY A 418 20.53 3.55 -8.92
N ARG A 419 19.98 2.50 -9.54
CA ARG A 419 18.55 2.41 -9.90
C ARG A 419 17.82 1.30 -9.16
N ASN A 420 16.52 1.48 -9.02
CA ASN A 420 15.63 0.51 -8.39
C ASN A 420 15.08 -0.46 -9.44
N VAL A 421 15.27 -1.77 -9.23
CA VAL A 421 14.80 -2.81 -10.16
C VAL A 421 13.96 -3.81 -9.39
N PHE A 422 12.76 -4.11 -9.89
CA PHE A 422 11.91 -5.16 -9.38
C PHE A 422 11.71 -6.26 -10.43
N LEU A 423 12.20 -7.46 -10.14
CA LEU A 423 11.96 -8.62 -10.97
C LEU A 423 10.95 -9.54 -10.29
N LEU A 424 9.86 -9.87 -10.97
CA LEU A 424 8.85 -10.78 -10.45
C LEU A 424 8.59 -11.88 -11.47
N ALA A 425 8.38 -13.11 -11.02
CA ALA A 425 7.96 -14.19 -11.90
C ALA A 425 6.90 -15.08 -11.24
N ALA A 426 6.03 -15.68 -12.06
CA ALA A 426 5.05 -16.63 -11.61
C ALA A 426 5.67 -18.03 -11.48
N LYS A 427 5.43 -18.71 -10.37
CA LYS A 427 5.95 -20.07 -10.11
C LYS A 427 5.42 -21.12 -11.09
N GLY A 428 4.17 -20.96 -11.54
CA GLY A 428 3.51 -21.83 -12.51
C GLY A 428 3.67 -21.37 -13.96
N ASP A 429 4.62 -20.48 -14.24
CA ASP A 429 4.88 -19.99 -15.59
C ASP A 429 5.47 -21.10 -16.47
N THR A 430 4.67 -21.59 -17.42
CA THR A 430 5.09 -22.62 -18.38
C THR A 430 5.56 -22.03 -19.71
N VAL A 431 5.36 -20.73 -19.92
CA VAL A 431 5.79 -20.02 -21.14
C VAL A 431 7.23 -19.52 -21.00
N LEU A 432 7.56 -19.05 -19.79
CA LEU A 432 8.88 -18.62 -19.34
C LEU A 432 9.19 -19.25 -17.98
N PRO A 433 9.66 -20.51 -17.97
CA PRO A 433 10.00 -21.19 -16.73
C PRO A 433 10.94 -20.33 -15.84
N PRO A 434 10.56 -20.06 -14.58
CA PRO A 434 11.28 -19.12 -13.73
C PRO A 434 12.68 -19.60 -13.34
N ASP A 435 12.91 -20.91 -13.32
CA ASP A 435 14.22 -21.54 -13.13
C ASP A 435 15.20 -21.27 -14.27
N ILE A 436 14.71 -20.88 -15.45
CA ILE A 436 15.52 -20.49 -16.60
C ILE A 436 15.63 -18.97 -16.68
N TYR A 437 14.50 -18.28 -16.85
CA TYR A 437 14.52 -16.85 -17.20
C TYR A 437 14.68 -15.95 -15.98
N HIS A 438 13.85 -16.16 -14.94
CA HIS A 438 13.90 -15.33 -13.75
C HIS A 438 15.19 -15.54 -12.96
N ALA A 439 15.63 -16.80 -12.81
CA ALA A 439 16.88 -17.13 -12.14
C ALA A 439 18.11 -16.50 -12.83
N ALA A 440 18.16 -16.50 -14.17
CA ALA A 440 19.25 -15.86 -14.90
C ALA A 440 19.26 -14.33 -14.72
N LEU A 441 18.09 -13.68 -14.75
CA LEU A 441 17.99 -12.24 -14.52
C LEU A 441 18.38 -11.87 -13.08
N VAL A 442 17.82 -12.56 -12.08
CA VAL A 442 18.15 -12.32 -10.67
C VAL A 442 19.64 -12.52 -10.43
N GLY A 443 20.20 -13.66 -10.86
CA GLY A 443 21.61 -13.95 -10.65
C GLY A 443 22.55 -12.91 -11.28
N ALA A 444 22.18 -12.33 -12.42
CA ALA A 444 22.96 -11.26 -13.04
C ALA A 444 22.80 -9.91 -12.31
N PHE A 445 21.59 -9.57 -11.88
CA PHE A 445 21.32 -8.30 -11.18
C PHE A 445 21.83 -8.29 -9.73
N GLU A 446 21.89 -9.45 -9.06
CA GLU A 446 22.54 -9.59 -7.74
C GLU A 446 24.06 -9.38 -7.81
N GLN A 447 24.67 -9.72 -8.95
CA GLN A 447 26.11 -9.54 -9.19
C GLN A 447 26.46 -8.13 -9.69
N ALA A 448 25.47 -7.34 -10.08
CA ALA A 448 25.69 -6.01 -10.63
C ALA A 448 25.88 -4.98 -9.49
N ASP A 449 27.03 -4.32 -9.50
CA ASP A 449 27.36 -3.33 -8.48
C ASP A 449 26.39 -2.14 -8.49
N GLY A 450 25.87 -1.80 -7.30
CA GLY A 450 25.09 -0.59 -7.08
C GLY A 450 23.64 -0.65 -7.59
N VAL A 451 23.13 -1.80 -8.02
CA VAL A 451 21.70 -1.95 -8.35
C VAL A 451 20.89 -2.22 -7.08
N ASN A 452 19.80 -1.47 -6.87
CA ASN A 452 18.86 -1.78 -5.79
C ASN A 452 17.81 -2.79 -6.30
N LEU A 453 18.14 -4.07 -6.21
CA LEU A 453 17.29 -5.16 -6.66
C LEU A 453 16.27 -5.57 -5.59
N THR A 454 15.01 -5.66 -5.98
CA THR A 454 13.98 -6.46 -5.33
C THR A 454 13.60 -7.59 -6.27
N HIS A 455 13.38 -8.82 -5.78
CA HIS A 455 12.82 -9.87 -6.62
C HIS A 455 11.92 -10.83 -5.85
N GLU A 456 10.95 -11.41 -6.55
CA GLU A 456 9.95 -12.31 -5.94
C GLU A 456 9.44 -13.38 -6.91
N LEU A 457 9.14 -14.56 -6.35
CA LEU A 457 8.35 -15.60 -7.00
C LEU A 457 6.94 -15.65 -6.41
N MET A 458 5.93 -15.40 -7.24
CA MET A 458 4.52 -15.40 -6.85
C MET A 458 3.79 -16.63 -7.39
N GLU A 459 2.75 -17.10 -6.68
CA GLU A 459 1.83 -18.08 -7.28
C GLU A 459 1.15 -17.48 -8.53
N GLY A 460 0.99 -18.25 -9.61
CA GLY A 460 0.42 -17.73 -10.86
C GLY A 460 0.79 -18.57 -12.07
N ASP A 461 0.11 -18.35 -13.18
CA ASP A 461 0.56 -18.71 -14.53
C ASP A 461 1.32 -17.52 -15.15
N HIS A 462 1.70 -17.65 -16.43
CA HIS A 462 2.40 -16.59 -17.16
C HIS A 462 1.67 -15.23 -17.12
N SER A 463 0.34 -15.22 -17.05
CA SER A 463 -0.49 -14.00 -17.02
C SER A 463 -0.91 -13.58 -15.60
N TYR A 464 -0.55 -14.36 -14.58
CA TYR A 464 -0.99 -14.19 -13.19
C TYR A 464 -2.51 -14.28 -13.01
N SER A 465 -3.17 -15.12 -13.82
CA SER A 465 -4.62 -15.18 -14.00
C SER A 465 -5.42 -15.36 -12.69
N TRP A 466 -4.85 -16.05 -11.69
CA TRP A 466 -5.50 -16.24 -10.36
C TRP A 466 -4.85 -15.42 -9.24
N THR A 467 -3.88 -14.56 -9.55
CA THR A 467 -3.15 -13.73 -8.58
C THR A 467 -3.05 -12.25 -8.98
N ARG A 468 -3.83 -11.80 -9.97
CA ARG A 468 -3.84 -10.40 -10.46
C ARG A 468 -3.95 -9.34 -9.37
N THR A 469 -4.83 -9.51 -8.38
CA THR A 469 -4.99 -8.55 -7.27
C THR A 469 -3.73 -8.47 -6.41
N ALA A 470 -3.11 -9.62 -6.11
CA ALA A 470 -1.88 -9.67 -5.32
C ALA A 470 -0.69 -9.09 -6.10
N LEU A 471 -0.56 -9.45 -7.39
CA LEU A 471 0.43 -8.85 -8.30
C LEU A 471 0.29 -7.33 -8.34
N THR A 472 -0.93 -6.84 -8.54
CA THR A 472 -1.21 -5.41 -8.60
C THR A 472 -0.82 -4.71 -7.30
N GLY A 473 -1.17 -5.30 -6.16
CA GLY A 473 -0.78 -4.78 -4.85
C GLY A 473 0.72 -4.70 -4.66
N GLU A 474 1.46 -5.75 -4.98
CA GLU A 474 2.91 -5.76 -4.77
C GLU A 474 3.63 -4.79 -5.71
N VAL A 475 3.24 -4.72 -6.99
CA VAL A 475 3.82 -3.78 -7.95
C VAL A 475 3.55 -2.33 -7.54
N VAL A 476 2.30 -1.99 -7.20
CA VAL A 476 1.95 -0.60 -6.83
C VAL A 476 2.57 -0.19 -5.50
N LYS A 477 2.60 -1.09 -4.52
CA LYS A 477 3.29 -0.88 -3.24
C LYS A 477 4.79 -0.65 -3.45
N TRP A 478 5.43 -1.46 -4.28
CA TRP A 478 6.86 -1.30 -4.59
C TRP A 478 7.13 0.02 -5.31
N LEU A 479 6.31 0.40 -6.30
CA LEU A 479 6.40 1.70 -6.97
C LEU A 479 6.26 2.85 -5.97
N GLY A 480 5.26 2.80 -5.08
CA GLY A 480 5.03 3.84 -4.07
C GLY A 480 6.19 4.00 -3.08
N ALA A 481 6.89 2.92 -2.75
CA ALA A 481 8.02 2.94 -1.81
C ALA A 481 9.34 3.42 -2.45
N ASN A 482 9.53 3.19 -3.76
CA ASN A 482 10.84 3.36 -4.41
C ASN A 482 10.86 4.44 -5.50
N CYS A 483 9.70 4.86 -6.02
CA CYS A 483 9.59 5.59 -7.29
C CYS A 483 8.77 6.89 -7.20
N ARG A 484 8.22 7.21 -6.02
CA ARG A 484 7.58 8.50 -5.72
C ARG A 484 8.60 9.56 -5.34
#